data_AF-V4XWI9-F1
#
_entry.id   AF-V4XWI9-F1
#
_cell.length_a   1.000
_cell.length_b   1.000
_cell.length_c   1.000
_cell.angle_alpha   90.00
_cell.angle_beta   90.00
_cell.angle_gamma   90.00
#
_symmetry.space_group_name_H-M   'P 1'
#
loop_
_entity.id
_entity.type
_entity.pdbx_description
1 polymer ?
#
loop_
_entity_poly.entity_id
_entity_poly.type
_entity_poly.pdbx_seq_one_letter_code
_entity_poly.pdbx_strand_id
1 'polypeptide(L)'
;MKYVVATDGSPQSDEAVRHATSHALAFDATLELVNVITPGTGTVEGKPIFEGEDVAADDGRRILDRARDVARDASTDEAMRAMEDPPCPK
;
A
#
# COMPACT_ATOMS: atom_id res chain seq x y z
N MET A 1 11.27 -0.97 14.22
CA MET A 1 9.80 -0.94 14.44
C MET A 1 9.12 -1.20 13.09
N LYS A 2 7.86 -1.63 13.03
CA LYS A 2 7.17 -1.98 11.77
C LYS A 2 5.77 -1.37 11.71
N TYR A 3 5.42 -0.78 10.58
CA TYR A 3 4.06 -0.37 10.23
C TYR A 3 3.48 -1.33 9.20
N VAL A 4 2.25 -1.76 9.40
CA VAL A 4 1.51 -2.60 8.44
C VAL A 4 0.31 -1.80 7.96
N VAL A 5 0.17 -1.65 6.65
CA VAL A 5 -0.93 -0.91 6.03
C VAL A 5 -1.64 -1.82 5.03
N ALA A 6 -2.94 -1.97 5.24
CA ALA A 6 -3.82 -2.61 4.28
C ALA A 6 -4.19 -1.63 3.17
N THR A 7 -4.14 -2.08 1.92
CA THR A 7 -4.55 -1.28 0.76
C THR A 7 -5.47 -2.09 -0.15
N ASP A 8 -6.50 -1.43 -0.64
CA ASP A 8 -7.48 -1.95 -1.60
C ASP A 8 -7.43 -1.19 -2.94
N GLY A 9 -6.47 -0.28 -3.11
CA GLY A 9 -6.31 0.57 -4.29
C GLY A 9 -7.26 1.78 -4.34
N SER A 10 -8.03 2.03 -3.29
CA SER A 10 -8.86 3.23 -3.16
C SER A 10 -8.02 4.47 -2.83
N PRO A 11 -8.49 5.68 -3.18
CA PRO A 11 -7.82 6.93 -2.80
C PRO A 11 -7.63 7.08 -1.28
N GLN A 12 -8.57 6.57 -0.47
CA GLN A 12 -8.47 6.58 0.98
C GLN A 12 -7.32 5.69 1.46
N SER A 13 -7.14 4.52 0.82
CA SER A 13 -5.99 3.65 1.11
C SER A 13 -4.67 4.26 0.65
N ASP A 14 -4.66 5.01 -0.47
CA ASP A 14 -3.46 5.74 -0.91
C ASP A 14 -3.04 6.79 0.12
N GLU A 15 -3.98 7.56 0.68
CA GLU A 15 -3.68 8.51 1.76
C GLU A 15 -3.19 7.83 3.04
N ALA A 16 -3.74 6.65 3.37
CA ALA A 16 -3.22 5.85 4.48
C ALA A 16 -1.77 5.42 4.25
N VAL A 17 -1.42 5.02 3.03
CA VAL A 17 -0.03 4.69 2.64
C VAL A 17 0.88 5.91 2.73
N ARG A 18 0.45 7.08 2.24
CA ARG A 18 1.23 8.34 2.36
C ARG A 18 1.52 8.68 3.82
N HIS A 19 0.48 8.66 4.66
CA HIS A 19 0.63 8.99 6.08
C HIS A 19 1.55 8.01 6.81
N ALA A 20 1.37 6.71 6.56
CA ALA A 20 2.21 5.68 7.17
C ALA A 20 3.67 5.75 6.68
N THR A 21 3.90 6.17 5.43
CA THR A 21 5.26 6.39 4.90
C THR A 21 5.96 7.52 5.64
N SER A 22 5.32 8.67 5.80
CA SER A 22 5.87 9.81 6.55
C SER A 22 6.21 9.41 7.99
N HIS A 23 5.30 8.68 8.65
CA HIS A 23 5.54 8.17 9.99
C HIS A 23 6.67 7.12 10.03
N ALA A 24 6.73 6.20 9.07
CA ALA A 24 7.78 5.19 9.02
C ALA A 24 9.17 5.83 8.86
N LEU A 25 9.29 6.85 8.01
CA LEU A 25 10.54 7.60 7.82
C LEU A 25 10.98 8.34 9.09
N ALA A 26 10.04 9.01 9.78
CA ALA A 26 10.33 9.76 11.00
C ALA A 26 10.90 8.87 12.14
N PHE A 27 10.58 7.58 12.13
CA PHE A 27 11.00 6.62 13.15
C PHE A 27 12.01 5.57 12.65
N ASP A 28 12.56 5.74 11.45
CA ASP A 28 13.46 4.76 10.80
C ASP A 28 12.88 3.32 10.87
N ALA A 29 11.60 3.21 10.50
CA ALA A 29 10.81 2.00 10.60
C ALA A 29 10.53 1.39 9.23
N THR A 30 10.30 0.07 9.22
CA THR A 30 9.88 -0.64 8.00
C THR A 30 8.38 -0.45 7.77
N LEU A 31 7.99 -0.11 6.54
CA LEU A 31 6.61 -0.12 6.08
C LEU A 31 6.32 -1.40 5.29
N GLU A 32 5.29 -2.16 5.69
CA GLU A 32 4.80 -3.34 4.99
C GLU A 32 3.39 -3.07 4.45
N LEU A 33 3.24 -3.27 3.14
CA LEU A 33 1.99 -3.09 2.41
C LEU A 33 1.32 -4.45 2.20
N VAL A 34 0.04 -4.54 2.55
CA VAL A 34 -0.73 -5.78 2.47
C VAL A 34 -2.01 -5.53 1.68
N ASN A 35 -2.34 -6.42 0.75
CA ASN A 35 -3.63 -6.44 0.07
C ASN A 35 -4.33 -7.76 0.40
N VAL A 36 -5.62 -7.69 0.75
CA VAL A 36 -6.43 -8.87 1.06
C VAL A 36 -7.30 -9.17 -0.16
N ILE A 37 -7.15 -10.39 -0.67
CA ILE A 37 -7.91 -10.88 -1.82
C ILE A 37 -8.98 -11.83 -1.29
N THR A 38 -10.23 -11.60 -1.69
CA THR A 38 -11.32 -12.57 -1.51
C THR A 38 -11.66 -13.15 -2.87
N PRO A 39 -11.28 -14.39 -3.17
CA PRO A 39 -11.64 -15.03 -4.43
C PRO A 39 -13.15 -15.05 -4.61
N GLY A 40 -13.62 -14.76 -5.82
CA GLY A 40 -15.04 -14.87 -6.14
C GLY A 40 -15.50 -16.31 -6.04
N THR A 41 -16.51 -16.58 -5.21
CA THR A 41 -17.18 -17.89 -5.18
C THR A 41 -18.46 -17.80 -5.99
N GLY A 42 -18.44 -18.39 -7.19
CA GLY A 42 -19.60 -18.51 -8.06
C GLY A 42 -20.24 -19.90 -7.96
N THR A 43 -21.33 -20.10 -8.68
CA THR A 43 -21.92 -21.43 -8.89
C THR A 43 -22.32 -21.59 -10.34
N VAL A 44 -21.80 -22.61 -11.01
CA VAL A 44 -22.21 -23.02 -12.36
C VAL A 44 -22.78 -24.44 -12.25
N GLU A 45 -24.03 -24.61 -12.70
CA GLU A 45 -24.77 -25.89 -12.61
C GLU A 45 -24.83 -26.50 -11.19
N GLY A 46 -24.96 -25.65 -10.17
CA GLY A 46 -25.03 -26.11 -8.77
C GLY A 46 -23.70 -26.55 -8.16
N LYS A 47 -22.58 -26.42 -8.90
CA LYS A 47 -21.23 -26.67 -8.39
C LYS A 47 -20.53 -25.35 -8.05
N PRO A 48 -19.89 -25.25 -6.87
CA PRO A 48 -19.09 -24.07 -6.55
C PRO A 48 -17.94 -23.96 -7.54
N ILE A 49 -17.76 -22.77 -8.11
CA ILE A 49 -16.59 -22.42 -8.90
C ILE A 49 -15.81 -21.35 -8.15
N PHE A 50 -14.50 -21.53 -8.06
CA PHE A 50 -13.57 -20.49 -7.64
C PHE A 50 -13.20 -19.72 -8.89
N GLU A 51 -13.82 -18.57 -9.10
CA GLU A 51 -13.54 -17.75 -10.26
C GLU A 51 -12.23 -17.00 -10.04
N GLY A 52 -11.25 -17.29 -10.90
CA GLY A 52 -10.14 -16.38 -11.20
C GLY A 52 -9.20 -16.09 -10.03
N GLU A 53 -8.71 -17.10 -9.30
CA GLU A 53 -7.64 -16.90 -8.30
C GLU A 53 -6.43 -16.18 -8.91
N ASP A 54 -6.02 -16.57 -10.12
CA ASP A 54 -4.92 -15.92 -10.84
C ASP A 54 -5.24 -14.45 -11.19
N VAL A 55 -6.47 -14.18 -11.63
CA VAL A 55 -6.94 -12.82 -11.95
C VAL A 55 -6.97 -11.95 -10.69
N ALA A 56 -7.50 -12.49 -9.59
CA ALA A 56 -7.57 -11.82 -8.31
C ALA A 56 -6.16 -11.57 -7.73
N ALA A 57 -5.23 -12.51 -7.92
CA ALA A 57 -3.82 -12.33 -7.58
C ALA A 57 -3.13 -11.26 -8.46
N ASP A 58 -3.45 -11.18 -9.76
CA ASP A 58 -2.97 -10.13 -10.65
C ASP A 58 -3.50 -8.75 -10.28
N ASP A 59 -4.79 -8.66 -9.92
CA ASP A 59 -5.39 -7.43 -9.41
C ASP A 59 -4.72 -6.99 -8.10
N GLY A 60 -4.52 -7.92 -7.15
CA GLY A 60 -3.84 -7.65 -5.90
C GLY A 60 -2.38 -7.21 -6.10
N ARG A 61 -1.65 -7.82 -7.04
CA ARG A 61 -0.30 -7.37 -7.44
C ARG A 61 -0.32 -5.94 -7.96
N ARG A 62 -1.25 -5.61 -8.85
CA ARG A 62 -1.42 -4.25 -9.39
C ARG A 62 -1.72 -3.23 -8.30
N ILE A 63 -2.56 -3.57 -7.32
CA ILE A 63 -2.85 -2.73 -6.15
C ILE A 63 -1.58 -2.51 -5.32
N LEU A 64 -0.82 -3.56 -5.03
CA LEU A 64 0.42 -3.45 -4.26
C LEU A 64 1.51 -2.65 -5.00
N ASP A 65 1.63 -2.78 -6.32
CA ASP A 65 2.58 -2.00 -7.11
C ASP A 65 2.21 -0.51 -7.11
N ARG A 66 0.93 -0.17 -7.28
CA ARG A 66 0.45 1.21 -7.09
C ARG A 66 0.76 1.74 -5.70
N ALA A 67 0.49 0.97 -4.65
CA ALA A 67 0.76 1.40 -3.28
C ALA A 67 2.26 1.61 -3.02
N ARG A 68 3.14 0.83 -3.65
CA ARG A 68 4.60 1.06 -3.62
C ARG A 68 4.97 2.37 -4.29
N ASP A 69 4.35 2.71 -5.42
CA ASP A 69 4.62 3.98 -6.10
C ASP A 69 4.14 5.16 -5.25
N VAL A 70 2.94 5.08 -4.65
CA VAL A 70 2.45 6.09 -3.70
C VAL A 70 3.41 6.28 -2.51
N ALA A 71 3.96 5.19 -1.96
CA ALA A 71 4.94 5.27 -0.89
C ALA A 71 6.27 5.90 -1.34
N ARG A 72 6.74 5.61 -2.56
CA ARG A 72 7.94 6.23 -3.13
C ARG A 72 7.75 7.74 -3.34
N ASP A 73 6.60 8.14 -3.89
CA ASP A 73 6.27 9.54 -4.09
C ASP A 73 6.24 10.28 -2.75
N ALA A 74 5.53 9.72 -1.76
CA ALA A 74 5.49 10.29 -0.41
C ALA A 74 6.88 10.41 0.22
N SER A 75 7.75 9.41 0.02
CA SER A 75 9.13 9.48 0.53
C SER A 75 9.96 10.57 -0.15
N THR A 76 9.72 10.82 -1.43
CA THR A 76 10.38 11.89 -2.19
C THR A 76 9.88 13.25 -1.71
N ASP A 77 8.57 13.39 -1.50
CA ASP A 77 7.97 14.61 -0.96
C ASP A 77 8.54 14.96 0.43
N GLU A 78 8.67 13.96 1.32
CA GLU A 78 9.28 14.18 2.64
C GLU A 78 10.77 14.56 2.55
N ALA A 79 11.51 13.92 1.63
CA ALA A 79 12.91 14.29 1.40
C ALA A 79 13.04 15.73 0.89
N MET A 80 12.18 16.16 -0.03
CA MET A 80 12.15 17.55 -0.51
C MET A 80 11.83 18.53 0.61
N ARG A 81 10.82 18.23 1.45
CA ARG A 81 10.47 19.08 2.61
C ARG A 81 11.63 19.21 3.60
N ALA A 82 12.33 18.12 3.88
CA ALA A 82 13.48 18.14 4.79
C ALA A 82 14.66 18.97 4.25
N MET A 83 14.75 19.15 2.93
CA MET A 83 15.73 20.04 2.30
C MET A 83 15.31 21.51 2.37
N GLU A 84 14.01 21.79 2.33
CA GLU A 84 13.44 23.15 2.42
C GLU A 84 13.48 23.71 3.85
N ASP A 85 13.28 22.85 4.86
CA ASP A 85 13.35 23.22 6.29
C ASP A 85 14.34 22.29 7.05
N PRO A 86 15.66 22.51 6.88
CA PRO A 86 16.65 21.67 7.51
C PRO A 86 16.58 21.79 9.03
N PRO A 87 16.68 20.67 9.77
CA PRO A 87 16.56 20.70 11.22
C PRO A 87 17.62 21.63 11.81
N CYS A 88 17.17 22.54 12.69
CA CYS A 88 18.03 23.52 13.34
C CYS A 88 19.24 22.81 13.97
N PRO A 89 20.49 23.26 13.71
CA PRO A 89 21.66 22.64 14.30
C PRO A 89 21.53 22.70 15.83
N LYS A 90 21.69 21.53 16.48
CA LYS A 90 21.69 21.43 17.95
C LYS A 90 22.96 22.03 18.54
#